data_AF-A0A1A8T2B0-F1
#
_entry.id   AF-A0A1A8T2B0-F1
#
_cell.length_a   1.000
_cell.length_b   1.000
_cell.length_c   1.000
_cell.angle_alpha   90.00
_cell.angle_beta   90.00
_cell.angle_gamma   90.00
#
_symmetry.space_group_name_H-M   'P 1'
#
loop_
_entity.id
_entity.type
_entity.pdbx_description
1 polymer ?
#
loop_
_entity_poly.entity_id
_entity_poly.type
_entity_poly.pdbx_seq_one_letter_code
_entity_poly.pdbx_strand_id
1 'polypeptide(L)'
;MNKSKMLNAYKTVNNLKKPQANEPDSSQNEPKLYRSDYDEKLIKDYHFAKFQKNLDQIQNNPELAELLEKPEWNEEDIKKLLASFR
;
A
#
# COMPACT_ATOMS: atom_id res chain seq x y z
N MET A 1 16.50 6.10 -10.97
CA MET A 1 15.12 5.82 -11.44
C MET A 1 14.55 7.10 -12.08
N ASN A 2 13.78 7.03 -13.18
CA ASN A 2 13.45 8.23 -13.99
C ASN A 2 12.13 8.91 -13.50
N LYS A 3 12.22 10.18 -13.07
CA LYS A 3 11.13 11.02 -12.50
C LYS A 3 9.84 11.00 -13.32
N SER A 4 9.95 10.89 -14.65
CA SER A 4 8.82 10.79 -15.57
C SER A 4 7.97 9.53 -15.34
N LYS A 5 8.61 8.38 -15.05
CA LYS A 5 7.91 7.12 -14.79
C LYS A 5 7.10 7.19 -13.49
N MET A 6 7.61 7.88 -12.48
CA MET A 6 6.94 8.05 -11.18
C MET A 6 5.70 8.95 -11.29
N LEU A 7 5.80 10.07 -12.03
CA LEU A 7 4.67 10.96 -12.27
C LEU A 7 3.56 10.30 -13.08
N ASN A 8 3.91 9.47 -14.06
CA ASN A 8 2.94 8.71 -14.82
C ASN A 8 2.23 7.67 -13.95
N ALA A 9 2.97 6.93 -13.11
CA ALA A 9 2.36 6.00 -12.16
C ALA A 9 1.39 6.71 -11.20
N TYR A 10 1.76 7.88 -10.68
CA TYR A 10 0.89 8.67 -9.80
C TYR A 10 -0.38 9.15 -10.50
N LYS A 11 -0.28 9.61 -11.75
CA LYS A 11 -1.44 9.99 -12.57
C LYS A 11 -2.37 8.80 -12.84
N THR A 12 -1.81 7.62 -13.12
CA THR A 12 -2.59 6.39 -13.33
C THR A 12 -3.38 6.03 -12.08
N VAL A 13 -2.75 6.05 -10.90
CA VAL A 13 -3.43 5.74 -9.63
C VAL A 13 -4.50 6.78 -9.29
N ASN A 14 -4.26 8.06 -9.56
CA ASN A 14 -5.25 9.10 -9.28
C ASN A 14 -6.44 9.05 -10.26
N ASN A 15 -6.23 8.57 -11.48
CA ASN A 15 -7.30 8.36 -12.46
C ASN A 15 -8.16 7.12 -12.17
N LEU A 16 -7.67 6.15 -11.39
CA LEU A 16 -8.46 5.01 -10.89
C LEU A 16 -9.50 5.42 -9.82
N LYS A 17 -9.40 6.62 -9.24
CA LYS A 17 -10.39 7.17 -8.29
C LYS A 17 -11.61 7.80 -8.95
N LYS A 18 -11.64 7.94 -10.29
CA LYS A 18 -12.88 8.33 -10.97
C LYS A 18 -13.80 7.09 -10.99
N PRO A 19 -14.97 7.11 -10.33
CA PRO A 19 -15.95 6.06 -10.54
C PRO A 19 -16.33 6.09 -12.02
N GLN A 20 -16.05 5.00 -12.73
CA GLN A 20 -16.62 4.82 -14.06
C GLN A 20 -18.13 4.74 -13.88
N ALA A 21 -18.82 5.81 -14.28
CA ALA A 21 -20.25 5.76 -14.45
C ALA A 21 -20.54 4.80 -15.61
N ASN A 22 -21.39 3.81 -15.35
CA ASN A 22 -21.97 2.85 -16.30
C ASN A 22 -21.15 1.58 -16.61
N GLU A 23 -20.85 0.78 -15.59
CA GLU A 23 -20.87 -0.67 -15.78
C GLU A 23 -22.17 -1.22 -15.14
N PRO A 24 -22.95 -2.06 -15.83
CA PRO A 24 -24.08 -2.75 -15.21
C PRO A 24 -23.53 -3.59 -14.06
N ASP A 25 -24.21 -3.52 -12.93
CA ASP A 25 -23.91 -4.20 -11.67
C ASP A 25 -23.56 -5.69 -11.89
N SER A 26 -22.28 -5.99 -12.11
CA SER A 26 -21.76 -7.35 -12.34
C SER A 26 -21.67 -8.15 -11.03
N SER A 27 -22.06 -7.53 -9.91
CA SER A 27 -22.00 -8.10 -8.57
C SER A 27 -22.91 -9.33 -8.35
N GLN A 28 -23.81 -9.65 -9.29
CA GLN A 28 -24.68 -10.82 -9.17
C GLN A 28 -24.06 -12.14 -9.64
N ASN A 29 -22.95 -12.13 -10.39
CA ASN A 29 -22.37 -13.35 -10.97
C ASN A 29 -20.89 -13.58 -10.63
N GLU A 30 -20.25 -12.70 -9.85
CA GLU A 30 -18.89 -12.96 -9.40
C GLU A 30 -18.91 -13.93 -8.19
N PRO A 31 -18.12 -15.01 -8.23
CA PRO A 31 -18.02 -15.90 -7.09
C PRO A 31 -17.51 -15.10 -5.89
N LYS A 32 -18.21 -15.21 -4.75
CA LYS A 32 -17.76 -14.59 -3.50
C LYS A 32 -16.31 -15.04 -3.22
N LEU A 33 -15.39 -14.07 -3.15
CA LEU A 33 -13.98 -14.31 -2.86
C LEU A 33 -13.79 -14.97 -1.48
N TYR A 34 -14.67 -14.66 -0.54
CA TYR A 34 -14.66 -15.16 0.83
C TYR A 34 -15.84 -16.11 1.09
N ARG A 35 -15.64 -17.07 2.00
CA ARG A 35 -16.61 -18.12 2.31
C ARG A 35 -17.87 -17.59 2.99
N SER A 36 -17.76 -16.51 3.76
CA SER A 36 -18.86 -15.84 4.43
C SER A 36 -18.58 -14.35 4.59
N ASP A 37 -19.63 -13.57 4.82
CA ASP A 37 -19.51 -12.12 5.08
C ASP A 37 -18.77 -11.87 6.42
N TYR A 38 -18.86 -12.81 7.37
CA TYR A 38 -18.09 -12.78 8.62
C TYR A 38 -16.59 -12.94 8.37
N ASP A 39 -16.19 -13.91 7.53
CA ASP A 39 -14.79 -14.14 7.19
C ASP A 39 -14.20 -12.92 6.47
N GLU A 40 -14.95 -12.32 5.55
CA GLU A 40 -14.55 -11.09 4.88
C GLU A 40 -14.30 -9.96 5.87
N LYS A 41 -15.22 -9.76 6.83
CA LYS A 41 -15.05 -8.76 7.89
C LYS A 41 -13.80 -9.03 8.72
N LEU A 42 -13.62 -10.28 9.18
CA LEU A 42 -12.48 -10.67 10.00
C LEU A 42 -11.15 -10.44 9.27
N ILE A 43 -11.07 -10.82 7.99
CA ILE A 43 -9.90 -10.64 7.15
C ILE A 43 -9.60 -9.15 6.96
N LYS A 44 -10.63 -8.34 6.67
CA LYS A 44 -10.48 -6.88 6.54
C LYS A 44 -10.00 -6.23 7.84
N ASP A 45 -10.59 -6.59 8.97
CA ASP A 45 -10.22 -6.06 10.29
C ASP A 45 -8.76 -6.43 10.62
N TYR A 46 -8.35 -7.68 10.35
CA TYR A 46 -6.97 -8.11 10.50
C TYR A 46 -6.00 -7.32 9.61
N HIS A 47 -6.33 -7.14 8.33
CA HIS A 47 -5.51 -6.36 7.41
C HIS A 47 -5.40 -4.90 7.81
N PHE A 48 -6.51 -4.32 8.27
CA PHE A 48 -6.53 -2.95 8.77
C PHE A 48 -5.65 -2.78 10.01
N ALA A 49 -5.75 -3.69 10.98
CA ALA A 49 -4.89 -3.68 12.16
C ALA A 49 -3.40 -3.83 11.78
N LYS A 50 -3.08 -4.73 10.84
CA LYS A 50 -1.71 -4.88 10.32
C LYS A 50 -1.22 -3.61 9.63
N PHE A 51 -2.07 -2.95 8.85
CA PHE A 51 -1.74 -1.68 8.21
C PHE A 51 -1.45 -0.59 9.24
N GLN A 52 -2.30 -0.45 10.26
CA GLN A 52 -2.08 0.51 11.35
C GLN A 52 -0.76 0.25 12.07
N LYS A 53 -0.46 -1.01 12.40
CA LYS A 53 0.81 -1.39 13.02
C LYS A 53 2.01 -1.02 12.14
N ASN A 54 1.95 -1.34 10.85
CA ASN A 54 3.03 -1.02 9.91
C ASN A 54 3.21 0.49 9.75
N LEU A 55 2.11 1.25 9.73
CA LEU A 55 2.11 2.70 9.64
C LEU A 55 2.77 3.32 10.88
N ASP A 56 2.42 2.84 12.07
CA ASP A 56 3.02 3.28 13.32
C ASP A 56 4.53 2.98 13.36
N GLN A 57 4.94 1.78 12.92
CA GLN A 57 6.34 1.40 12.79
C GLN A 57 7.12 2.32 11.84
N ILE A 58 6.51 2.75 10.73
CA ILE A 58 7.15 3.66 9.77
C ILE A 58 7.24 5.09 10.32
N GLN A 59 6.17 5.58 10.95
CA GLN A 59 6.12 6.95 11.47
C GLN A 59 7.02 7.17 12.67
N ASN A 60 7.15 6.17 13.53
CA ASN A 60 7.94 6.26 14.75
C ASN A 60 9.38 5.75 14.60
N ASN A 61 9.81 5.41 13.38
CA ASN A 61 11.17 4.94 13.15
C ASN A 61 12.07 6.10 12.65
N PRO A 62 12.94 6.65 13.51
CA PRO A 62 13.82 7.76 13.13
C PRO A 62 14.84 7.37 12.06
N GLU A 63 15.35 6.13 12.06
CA GLU A 63 16.30 5.66 11.05
C GLU A 63 15.67 5.65 9.65
N LEU A 64 14.38 5.32 9.57
CA LEU A 64 13.64 5.32 8.32
C LEU A 64 13.37 6.75 7.83
N ALA A 65 13.09 7.69 8.73
CA ALA A 65 12.94 9.10 8.40
C ALA A 65 14.24 9.69 7.83
N GLU A 66 15.38 9.39 8.46
CA GLU A 66 16.72 9.79 7.97
C GLU A 66 17.02 9.22 6.57
N LEU A 67 16.64 7.96 6.32
CA LEU A 67 16.78 7.32 5.00
C LEU A 67 15.92 7.98 3.93
N LEU A 68 14.73 8.48 4.27
CA LEU A 68 13.82 9.15 3.33
C LEU A 68 14.31 10.54 2.93
N GLU A 69 15.06 11.23 3.78
CA GLU A 69 15.63 12.55 3.48
C GLU A 69 16.90 12.49 2.63
N LYS A 70 17.55 11.32 2.54
CA LYS A 70 18.75 11.15 1.71
C LYS A 70 18.43 11.24 0.21
N PRO A 71 19.22 11.99 -0.57
CA PRO A 71 19.00 12.15 -2.02
C PRO A 71 19.34 10.89 -2.83
N GLU A 72 20.32 10.10 -2.37
CA GLU A 72 20.71 8.83 -2.97
C GLU A 72 20.96 7.78 -1.88
N TRP A 73 20.69 6.53 -2.19
CA TRP A 73 20.85 5.40 -1.28
C TRP A 73 22.03 4.55 -1.69
N ASN A 74 22.84 4.14 -0.71
CA ASN A 74 23.91 3.16 -0.92
C ASN A 74 23.49 1.77 -0.40
N GLU A 75 24.38 0.77 -0.53
CA GLU A 75 24.08 -0.60 -0.06
C GLU A 75 23.85 -0.69 1.46
N GLU A 76 24.48 0.17 2.25
CA GLU A 76 24.29 0.19 3.71
C GLU A 76 22.92 0.75 4.09
N ASP A 77 22.44 1.75 3.36
CA ASP A 77 21.12 2.34 3.51
C ASP A 77 20.02 1.31 3.21
N ILE A 78 20.22 0.48 2.17
CA ILE A 78 19.31 -0.63 1.86
C ILE A 78 19.33 -1.70 2.97
N LYS A 79 20.51 -2.02 3.52
CA LYS A 79 20.62 -2.98 4.64
C LYS A 79 19.90 -2.46 5.90
N LYS A 80 20.04 -1.17 6.21
CA LYS A 80 19.34 -0.51 7.33
C LYS A 80 17.83 -0.54 7.13
N LEU A 81 17.36 -0.20 5.93
CA LEU A 81 15.96 -0.29 5.57
C LEU A 81 15.43 -1.72 5.81
N LEU A 82 16.10 -2.75 5.31
CA LEU A 82 15.66 -4.14 5.48
C LEU A 82 15.70 -4.60 6.94
N ALA A 83 16.64 -4.09 7.75
CA ALA A 83 16.71 -4.39 9.18
C ALA A 83 15.52 -3.79 9.95
N SER A 84 15.05 -2.59 9.56
CA SER A 84 13.93 -1.91 10.22
C SER A 84 12.56 -2.59 10.06
N PHE A 85 12.43 -3.52 9.11
CA PHE A 85 11.20 -4.28 8.84
C PHE A 85 11.24 -5.74 9.32
N ARG A 86 12.34 -6.16 9.98
CA ARG A 86 12.44 -7.47 10.64
C ARG A 86 11.91 -7.40 12.06
#